data_AF-A0A9W9P359-F1
#
_entry.id   AF-A0A9W9P359-F1
#
_cell.length_a   1.000
_cell.length_b   1.000
_cell.length_c   1.000
_cell.angle_alpha   90.00
_cell.angle_beta   90.00
_cell.angle_gamma   90.00
#
_symmetry.space_group_name_H-M   'P 1'
#
loop_
_entity.id
_entity.type
_entity.pdbx_description
1 polymer ?
#
loop_
_entity_poly.entity_id
_entity_poly.type
_entity_poly.pdbx_seq_one_letter_code
_entity_poly.pdbx_strand_id
1 'polypeptide(L)'
;MPVVYTHLGARALDAAPHLVQRSLTVNHTQAITLGIMAVYVVAIALLWNLPYVRYVLWPFKMLVIAFHEFGHAITACCTGGRVKSISLDPHEGGVTHMQGGISAITLPAGYLGSSIIGALLIFAGFDIVASKIASIVLGVCFLLTLWWARKDWLTIMTIILAVGLLVAFWFIAHGEALRWIVLFIGVMSALYSAWDICDDLILRKVNTSDASVFAQKYGGSSQCWGVIWVIISLLFMAVGIIGGIAAFPESFSQQENDSKHFIPT
;
A
#
# COMPACT_ATOMS: atom_id res chain seq x y z
N MET A 1 38.01 8.99 -33.03
CA MET A 1 36.89 8.42 -32.23
C MET A 1 36.02 9.57 -31.75
N PRO A 2 34.69 9.52 -31.88
CA PRO A 2 33.87 10.73 -31.83
C PRO A 2 33.62 11.20 -30.39
N VAL A 3 33.70 12.53 -30.22
CA VAL A 3 33.56 13.34 -29.00
C VAL A 3 32.26 13.10 -28.21
N VAL A 4 31.29 12.40 -28.81
CA VAL A 4 29.98 12.10 -28.23
C VAL A 4 30.07 11.10 -27.06
N TYR A 5 31.01 10.15 -27.10
CA TYR A 5 31.14 9.14 -26.03
C TYR A 5 31.75 9.71 -24.74
N THR A 6 32.60 10.72 -24.85
CA THR A 6 33.25 11.37 -23.70
C THR A 6 32.26 12.21 -22.87
N HIS A 7 31.26 12.83 -23.50
CA HIS A 7 30.23 13.61 -22.78
C HIS A 7 29.16 12.75 -22.09
N LEU A 8 28.85 11.57 -22.64
CA LEU A 8 27.92 10.62 -22.01
C LEU A 8 28.55 9.89 -20.82
N GLY A 9 29.84 9.55 -20.90
CA GLY A 9 30.58 8.97 -19.76
C GLY A 9 30.70 9.94 -18.58
N ALA A 10 30.99 11.22 -18.84
CA ALA A 10 31.11 12.24 -17.79
C ALA A 10 29.78 12.51 -17.06
N ARG A 11 28.65 12.62 -17.78
CA ARG A 11 27.33 12.83 -17.15
C ARG A 11 26.83 11.62 -16.37
N ALA A 12 27.16 10.40 -16.80
CA ALA A 12 26.81 9.18 -16.07
C ALA A 12 27.66 8.99 -14.80
N LEU A 13 28.92 9.45 -14.82
CA LEU A 13 29.81 9.44 -13.67
C LEU A 13 29.47 10.54 -12.64
N ASP A 14 28.92 11.68 -13.06
CA ASP A 14 28.47 12.75 -12.15
C ASP A 14 27.11 12.46 -11.51
N ALA A 15 26.25 11.62 -12.09
CA ALA A 15 24.93 11.30 -11.52
C ALA A 15 24.98 10.23 -10.41
N ALA A 16 26.03 9.41 -10.37
CA ALA A 16 26.14 8.27 -9.45
C ALA A 16 26.55 8.60 -8.00
N PRO A 17 27.38 9.63 -7.68
CA PRO A 17 27.80 9.88 -6.29
C PRO A 17 26.81 10.76 -5.52
N HIS A 18 25.96 11.54 -6.19
CA HIS A 18 25.03 12.45 -5.51
C HIS A 18 23.84 11.77 -4.83
N LEU A 19 23.52 10.53 -5.20
CA LEU A 19 22.46 9.75 -4.54
C LEU A 19 22.96 9.04 -3.27
N VAL A 20 24.28 8.88 -3.10
CA VAL A 20 24.88 8.06 -2.04
C VAL A 20 25.30 8.88 -0.79
N GLN A 21 25.37 10.21 -0.90
CA GLN A 21 25.79 11.09 0.20
C GLN A 21 24.69 11.99 0.77
N ARG A 22 23.40 11.65 0.58
CA ARG A 22 22.36 12.26 1.41
C ARG A 22 22.43 11.64 2.81
N SER A 23 22.85 12.46 3.78
CA SER A 23 22.76 12.12 5.19
C SER A 23 21.32 11.71 5.52
N LEU A 24 21.10 10.53 6.12
CA LEU A 24 19.80 10.06 6.63
C LEU A 24 19.34 10.85 7.89
N THR A 25 19.86 12.06 8.06
CA THR A 25 19.45 12.98 9.12
C THR A 25 18.03 13.45 8.85
N VAL A 26 17.14 13.05 9.74
CA VAL A 26 15.73 13.43 9.71
C VAL A 26 15.59 14.92 10.00
N ASN A 27 14.98 15.66 9.07
CA ASN A 27 14.63 17.06 9.28
C ASN A 27 13.31 17.21 10.07
N HIS A 28 12.92 18.44 10.42
CA HIS A 28 11.70 18.69 11.19
C HIS A 28 10.42 18.19 10.49
N THR A 29 10.29 18.38 9.18
CA THR A 29 9.14 17.91 8.38
C THR A 29 9.05 16.39 8.38
N GLN A 30 10.16 15.71 8.17
CA GLN A 30 10.25 14.25 8.20
C GLN A 30 9.98 13.71 9.62
N ALA A 31 10.48 14.37 10.66
CA ALA A 31 10.20 14.00 12.05
C ALA A 31 8.70 14.07 12.38
N ILE A 32 8.00 15.11 11.90
CA ILE A 32 6.54 15.22 12.03
C ILE A 32 5.84 14.09 11.27
N THR A 33 6.24 13.82 10.02
CA THR A 33 5.66 12.72 9.23
C THR A 33 5.82 11.37 9.93
N LEU A 34 7.00 11.09 10.49
CA LEU A 34 7.26 9.87 11.29
C LEU A 34 6.43 9.83 12.57
N GLY A 35 6.29 10.96 13.28
CA GLY A 35 5.45 11.08 14.46
C GLY A 35 3.99 10.78 14.16
N ILE A 36 3.45 11.35 13.08
CA ILE A 36 2.08 11.08 12.62
C ILE A 36 1.91 9.62 12.19
N MET A 37 2.89 9.04 11.51
CA MET A 37 2.88 7.62 11.16
C MET A 37 2.82 6.73 12.40
N ALA A 38 3.61 7.03 13.45
CA ALA A 38 3.55 6.30 14.71
C ALA A 38 2.16 6.43 15.37
N VAL A 39 1.58 7.63 15.35
CA VAL A 39 0.20 7.85 15.80
C VAL A 39 -0.78 7.01 14.98
N TYR A 40 -0.64 6.92 13.66
CA TYR A 40 -1.48 6.07 12.82
C TYR A 40 -1.35 4.59 13.18
N VAL A 41 -0.14 4.08 13.39
CA VAL A 41 0.06 2.68 13.80
C VAL A 41 -0.69 2.39 15.10
N VAL A 42 -0.54 3.26 16.12
CA VAL A 42 -1.20 3.08 17.43
C VAL A 42 -2.72 3.25 17.30
N ALA A 43 -3.18 4.28 16.59
CA ALA A 43 -4.60 4.53 16.40
C ALA A 43 -5.28 3.39 15.65
N ILE A 44 -4.68 2.90 14.56
CA ILE A 44 -5.18 1.74 13.81
C ILE A 44 -5.21 0.52 14.72
N ALA A 45 -4.14 0.25 15.50
CA ALA A 45 -4.12 -0.87 16.44
C ALA A 45 -5.28 -0.82 17.44
N LEU A 46 -5.53 0.34 18.06
CA LEU A 46 -6.62 0.51 19.01
C LEU A 46 -7.99 0.36 18.32
N LEU A 47 -8.20 1.08 17.22
CA LEU A 47 -9.46 1.06 16.49
C LEU A 47 -9.78 -0.33 15.93
N TRP A 48 -8.78 -1.10 15.50
CA TRP A 48 -8.99 -2.44 14.95
C TRP A 48 -9.40 -3.46 16.01
N ASN A 49 -8.85 -3.36 17.23
CA ASN A 49 -9.06 -4.33 18.30
C ASN A 49 -10.25 -3.98 19.22
N LEU A 50 -10.70 -2.72 19.26
CA LEU A 50 -11.81 -2.32 20.12
C LEU A 50 -13.18 -2.65 19.50
N PRO A 51 -14.06 -3.38 20.21
CA PRO A 51 -15.40 -3.67 19.72
C PRO A 51 -16.20 -2.38 19.53
N TYR A 52 -17.09 -2.37 18.54
CA TYR A 52 -17.89 -1.22 18.08
C TYR A 52 -17.10 -0.07 17.45
N VAL A 53 -15.91 0.28 17.95
CA VAL A 53 -15.10 1.36 17.39
C VAL A 53 -14.43 0.94 16.06
N ARG A 54 -14.18 -0.36 15.87
CA ARG A 54 -13.68 -0.93 14.60
C ARG A 54 -14.50 -0.59 13.36
N TYR A 55 -15.79 -0.27 13.51
CA TYR A 55 -16.64 0.12 12.37
C TYR A 55 -16.21 1.46 11.75
N VAL A 56 -15.49 2.31 12.48
CA VAL A 56 -14.92 3.56 11.94
C VAL A 56 -13.87 3.26 10.86
N LEU A 57 -13.09 2.19 11.03
CA LEU A 57 -12.09 1.78 10.05
C LEU A 57 -12.69 1.00 8.87
N TRP A 58 -13.96 0.63 8.94
CA TRP A 58 -14.59 -0.26 7.95
C TRP A 58 -14.38 0.15 6.48
N PRO A 59 -14.60 1.41 6.05
CA PRO A 59 -14.39 1.77 4.65
C PRO A 59 -12.92 1.63 4.22
N PHE A 60 -11.97 1.93 5.12
CA PHE A 60 -10.54 1.79 4.86
C PHE A 60 -10.08 0.33 4.91
N LYS A 61 -10.68 -0.48 5.79
CA LYS A 61 -10.44 -1.92 5.84
C LYS A 61 -10.83 -2.59 4.53
N MET A 62 -12.02 -2.28 3.99
CA MET A 62 -12.45 -2.79 2.69
C MET A 62 -11.49 -2.37 1.56
N LEU A 63 -10.96 -1.15 1.63
CA LEU A 63 -9.98 -0.66 0.66
C LEU A 63 -8.68 -1.47 0.67
N VAL A 64 -8.14 -1.73 1.86
CA VAL A 64 -6.90 -2.49 2.01
C VAL A 64 -7.10 -3.96 1.64
N ILE A 65 -8.27 -4.54 1.94
CA ILE A 65 -8.63 -5.87 1.43
C ILE A 65 -8.66 -5.87 -0.10
N ALA A 66 -9.16 -4.81 -0.74
CA ALA A 66 -9.12 -4.70 -2.21
C ALA A 66 -7.68 -4.75 -2.76
N PHE A 67 -6.69 -4.14 -2.09
CA PHE A 67 -5.28 -4.26 -2.48
C PHE A 67 -4.74 -5.68 -2.32
N HIS A 68 -5.17 -6.38 -1.26
CA HIS A 68 -4.83 -7.78 -1.04
C HIS A 68 -5.34 -8.65 -2.19
N GLU A 69 -6.62 -8.53 -2.53
CA GLU A 69 -7.22 -9.26 -3.65
C GLU A 69 -6.60 -8.89 -5.00
N PHE A 70 -6.23 -7.62 -5.19
CA PHE A 70 -5.51 -7.17 -6.37
C PHE A 70 -4.14 -7.85 -6.52
N GLY A 71 -3.43 -8.09 -5.41
CA GLY A 71 -2.16 -8.82 -5.39
C GLY A 71 -2.29 -10.26 -5.89
N HIS A 72 -3.34 -10.97 -5.44
CA HIS A 72 -3.68 -12.29 -5.98
C HIS A 72 -4.00 -12.22 -7.48
N ALA A 73 -4.82 -11.26 -7.89
CA ALA A 73 -5.30 -11.13 -9.25
C ALA A 73 -4.18 -10.86 -10.27
N ILE A 74 -3.26 -9.92 -9.97
CA ILE A 74 -2.10 -9.65 -10.82
C ILE A 74 -1.22 -10.90 -10.90
N THR A 75 -0.87 -11.48 -9.75
CA THR A 75 0.07 -12.60 -9.72
C THR A 75 -0.49 -13.84 -10.42
N ALA A 76 -1.81 -14.07 -10.30
CA ALA A 76 -2.50 -15.09 -11.06
C ALA A 76 -2.33 -14.85 -12.57
N CYS A 77 -2.59 -13.63 -13.05
CA CYS A 77 -2.39 -13.28 -14.46
C CYS A 77 -0.92 -13.48 -14.90
N CYS A 78 0.05 -13.04 -14.11
CA CYS A 78 1.48 -13.16 -14.41
C CYS A 78 1.99 -14.61 -14.40
N THR A 79 1.34 -15.51 -13.66
CA THR A 79 1.73 -16.93 -13.58
C THR A 79 0.91 -17.84 -14.51
N GLY A 80 0.17 -17.26 -15.47
CA GLY A 80 -0.62 -18.00 -16.46
C GLY A 80 -2.00 -18.47 -15.95
N GLY A 81 -2.44 -17.97 -14.80
CA GLY A 81 -3.79 -18.15 -14.28
C GLY A 81 -4.78 -17.13 -14.85
N ARG A 82 -6.06 -17.36 -14.58
CA ARG A 82 -7.17 -16.49 -14.99
C ARG A 82 -8.03 -16.13 -13.79
N VAL A 83 -8.24 -14.83 -13.60
CA VAL A 83 -9.14 -14.29 -12.58
C VAL A 83 -10.57 -14.28 -13.13
N LYS A 84 -11.51 -14.89 -12.41
CA LYS A 84 -12.93 -14.95 -12.75
C LYS A 84 -13.71 -13.79 -12.12
N SER A 85 -13.46 -13.51 -10.84
CA SER A 85 -14.08 -12.41 -10.11
C SER A 85 -13.31 -12.11 -8.82
N ILE A 86 -13.45 -10.87 -8.37
CA ILE A 86 -13.07 -10.42 -7.02
C ILE A 86 -14.35 -10.03 -6.29
N SER A 87 -14.46 -10.38 -5.01
CA SER A 87 -15.58 -9.99 -4.15
C SER A 87 -15.06 -9.59 -2.77
N LEU A 88 -15.68 -8.57 -2.19
CA LEU A 88 -15.36 -8.06 -0.86
C LEU A 88 -16.61 -8.20 0.00
N ASP A 89 -16.51 -8.92 1.11
CA ASP A 89 -17.56 -9.10 2.08
C ASP A 89 -17.24 -8.35 3.40
N PRO A 90 -18.19 -7.59 3.97
CA PRO A 90 -17.98 -6.82 5.20
C PRO A 90 -17.62 -7.65 6.43
N HIS A 91 -18.07 -8.90 6.47
CA HIS A 91 -17.96 -9.83 7.60
C HIS A 91 -16.89 -10.89 7.34
N GLU A 92 -16.75 -11.27 6.08
CA GLU A 92 -15.98 -12.43 5.65
C GLU A 92 -14.62 -12.10 5.01
N GLY A 93 -14.37 -10.83 4.65
CA GLY A 93 -13.10 -10.39 4.03
C GLY A 93 -13.16 -10.39 2.51
N GLY A 94 -12.03 -10.56 1.83
CA GLY A 94 -11.94 -10.58 0.38
C GLY A 94 -11.84 -12.00 -0.17
N VAL A 95 -12.28 -12.20 -1.41
CA VAL A 95 -12.02 -13.44 -2.15
C VAL A 95 -11.76 -13.18 -3.64
N THR A 96 -10.63 -13.70 -4.11
CA THR A 96 -10.27 -13.73 -5.54
C THR A 96 -10.52 -15.12 -6.11
N HIS A 97 -11.58 -15.24 -6.90
CA HIS A 97 -11.86 -16.47 -7.64
C HIS A 97 -10.93 -16.57 -8.85
N MET A 98 -9.89 -17.39 -8.75
CA MET A 98 -8.91 -17.62 -9.81
C MET A 98 -8.85 -19.10 -10.24
N GLN A 99 -8.43 -19.35 -11.48
CA GLN A 99 -8.21 -20.68 -12.05
C GLN A 99 -6.82 -20.76 -12.68
N GLY A 100 -6.05 -21.80 -12.36
CA GLY A 100 -4.66 -21.92 -12.82
C GLY A 100 -3.71 -21.00 -12.05
N GLY A 101 -2.53 -20.77 -12.62
CA GLY A 101 -1.44 -20.04 -11.95
C GLY A 101 -0.62 -20.90 -10.99
N ILE A 102 0.48 -20.35 -10.50
CA ILE A 102 1.38 -21.05 -9.58
C ILE A 102 0.99 -20.69 -8.14
N SER A 103 0.27 -21.58 -7.47
CA SER A 103 -0.25 -21.34 -6.11
C SER A 103 0.80 -21.00 -5.06
N ALA A 104 2.06 -21.40 -5.27
CA ALA A 104 3.15 -21.07 -4.35
C ALA A 104 3.49 -19.57 -4.37
N ILE A 105 3.17 -18.90 -5.48
CA ILE A 105 3.40 -17.48 -5.69
C ILE A 105 2.10 -16.70 -5.49
N THR A 106 0.96 -17.22 -5.98
CA THR A 106 -0.31 -16.49 -5.90
C THR A 106 -0.88 -16.41 -4.50
N LEU A 107 -0.72 -17.43 -3.64
CA LEU A 107 -1.20 -17.39 -2.25
C LEU A 107 -0.51 -16.31 -1.39
N PRO A 108 0.83 -16.19 -1.35
CA PRO A 108 1.46 -15.10 -0.60
C PRO A 108 1.28 -13.73 -1.27
N ALA A 109 0.86 -13.67 -2.54
CA ALA A 109 0.79 -12.43 -3.29
C ALA A 109 -0.19 -11.41 -2.71
N GLY A 110 -1.22 -11.83 -1.98
CA GLY A 110 -2.11 -10.89 -1.31
C GLY A 110 -1.37 -10.08 -0.25
N TYR A 111 -0.75 -10.76 0.73
CA TYR A 111 -0.01 -10.07 1.80
C TYR A 111 1.22 -9.33 1.27
N LEU A 112 1.97 -9.93 0.33
CA LEU A 112 3.14 -9.28 -0.25
C LEU A 112 2.75 -8.07 -1.10
N GLY A 113 1.68 -8.18 -1.90
CA GLY A 113 1.15 -7.09 -2.72
C GLY A 113 0.71 -5.91 -1.86
N SER A 114 -0.09 -6.17 -0.82
CA SER A 114 -0.51 -5.14 0.15
C SER A 114 0.66 -4.47 0.86
N SER A 115 1.72 -5.23 1.16
CA SER A 115 2.93 -4.71 1.81
C SER A 115 3.73 -3.79 0.88
N ILE A 116 3.90 -4.18 -0.38
CA ILE A 116 4.61 -3.39 -1.39
C ILE A 116 3.82 -2.11 -1.69
N ILE A 117 2.51 -2.22 -1.94
CA ILE A 117 1.64 -1.06 -2.17
C ILE A 117 1.68 -0.15 -0.95
N GLY A 118 1.55 -0.70 0.26
CA GLY A 118 1.64 0.06 1.50
C GLY A 118 2.96 0.82 1.65
N ALA A 119 4.09 0.16 1.35
CA ALA A 119 5.41 0.80 1.37
C ALA A 119 5.55 1.92 0.35
N LEU A 120 5.03 1.75 -0.87
CA LEU A 120 5.04 2.78 -1.92
C LEU A 120 4.17 3.98 -1.53
N LEU A 121 3.01 3.75 -0.91
CA LEU A 121 2.15 4.83 -0.41
C LEU A 121 2.76 5.55 0.79
N ILE A 122 3.43 4.82 1.68
CA ILE A 122 4.20 5.43 2.78
C ILE A 122 5.31 6.30 2.20
N PHE A 123 6.09 5.78 1.24
CA PHE A 123 7.12 6.54 0.54
C PHE A 123 6.55 7.82 -0.07
N ALA A 124 5.45 7.72 -0.82
CA ALA A 124 4.78 8.85 -1.44
C ALA A 124 4.22 9.85 -0.42
N GLY A 125 3.78 9.37 0.76
CA GLY A 125 3.24 10.19 1.85
C GLY A 125 4.24 11.15 2.50
N PHE A 126 5.53 11.09 2.15
CA PHE A 126 6.53 12.09 2.57
C PHE A 126 6.47 13.39 1.76
N ASP A 127 5.82 13.40 0.60
CA ASP A 127 5.73 14.56 -0.29
C ASP A 127 4.34 14.72 -0.94
N ILE A 128 3.92 15.96 -1.18
CA ILE A 128 2.59 16.26 -1.73
C ILE A 128 2.50 15.84 -3.20
N VAL A 129 3.51 16.13 -4.02
CA VAL A 129 3.51 15.81 -5.45
C VAL A 129 3.62 14.29 -5.64
N ALA A 130 4.47 13.62 -4.87
CA ALA A 130 4.57 12.18 -4.86
C ALA A 130 3.22 11.52 -4.47
N SER A 131 2.52 12.06 -3.47
CA SER A 131 1.19 11.58 -3.08
C SER A 131 0.13 11.79 -4.16
N LYS A 132 0.18 12.93 -4.88
CA LYS A 132 -0.63 13.17 -6.09
C LYS A 132 -0.34 12.10 -7.16
N ILE A 133 0.92 11.83 -7.47
CA ILE A 133 1.26 10.78 -8.46
C ILE A 133 0.77 9.41 -8.00
N ALA A 134 0.99 9.07 -6.73
CA ALA A 134 0.56 7.81 -6.15
C ALA A 134 -0.97 7.63 -6.21
N SER A 135 -1.75 8.68 -5.94
CA SER A 135 -3.21 8.57 -6.00
C SER A 135 -3.74 8.36 -7.43
N ILE A 136 -3.06 8.87 -8.46
CA ILE A 136 -3.40 8.57 -9.86
C ILE A 136 -3.17 7.09 -10.14
N VAL A 137 -2.01 6.56 -9.76
CA VAL A 137 -1.67 5.14 -9.94
C VAL A 137 -2.66 4.25 -9.19
N LEU A 138 -3.00 4.60 -7.94
CA LEU A 138 -4.03 3.92 -7.17
C LEU A 138 -5.39 3.94 -7.87
N GLY A 139 -5.79 5.09 -8.41
CA GLY A 139 -7.01 5.22 -9.20
C GLY A 139 -7.05 4.24 -10.36
N VAL A 140 -5.94 4.09 -11.09
CA VAL A 140 -5.82 3.10 -12.17
C VAL A 140 -5.91 1.66 -11.64
N CYS A 141 -5.22 1.32 -10.56
CA CYS A 141 -5.31 0.00 -9.94
C CYS A 141 -6.75 -0.34 -9.51
N PHE A 142 -7.48 0.64 -8.98
CA PHE A 142 -8.88 0.48 -8.62
C PHE A 142 -9.80 0.30 -9.82
N LEU A 143 -9.56 1.01 -10.92
CA LEU A 143 -10.30 0.79 -12.17
C LEU A 143 -10.08 -0.62 -12.73
N LEU A 144 -8.85 -1.15 -12.64
CA LEU A 144 -8.55 -2.54 -12.99
C LEU A 144 -9.26 -3.52 -12.05
N THR A 145 -9.30 -3.21 -10.75
CA THR A 145 -10.00 -4.04 -9.76
C THR A 145 -11.51 -4.05 -10.02
N LEU A 146 -12.11 -2.92 -10.43
CA LEU A 146 -13.51 -2.83 -10.83
C LEU A 146 -13.86 -3.76 -12.00
N TRP A 147 -12.93 -4.00 -12.93
CA TRP A 147 -13.15 -4.94 -14.02
C TRP A 147 -13.42 -6.35 -13.51
N TRP A 148 -12.68 -6.82 -12.50
CA TRP A 148 -12.89 -8.12 -11.87
C TRP A 148 -14.03 -8.13 -10.84
N ALA A 149 -14.34 -6.98 -10.24
CA ALA A 149 -15.38 -6.82 -9.22
C ALA A 149 -16.76 -6.45 -9.78
N ARG A 150 -16.92 -6.32 -11.10
CA ARG A 150 -18.15 -5.87 -11.79
C ARG A 150 -19.46 -6.61 -11.47
N LYS A 151 -19.39 -7.73 -10.76
CA LYS A 151 -20.56 -8.52 -10.33
C LYS A 151 -20.94 -8.30 -8.87
N ASP A 152 -20.08 -7.64 -8.10
CA ASP A 152 -20.28 -7.38 -6.68
C ASP A 152 -20.50 -5.89 -6.41
N TRP A 153 -21.74 -5.53 -6.08
CA TRP A 153 -22.15 -4.14 -5.88
C TRP A 153 -21.40 -3.47 -4.72
N LEU A 154 -21.10 -4.23 -3.66
CA LEU A 154 -20.42 -3.69 -2.49
C LEU A 154 -18.96 -3.33 -2.80
N THR A 155 -18.25 -4.20 -3.52
CA THR A 155 -16.89 -3.88 -4.00
C THR A 155 -16.91 -2.66 -4.92
N ILE A 156 -17.88 -2.58 -5.83
CA ILE A 156 -18.02 -1.41 -6.73
C ILE A 156 -18.21 -0.13 -5.92
N MET A 157 -19.14 -0.13 -4.96
CA MET A 157 -19.40 1.03 -4.10
C MET A 157 -18.16 1.41 -3.30
N THR A 158 -17.46 0.44 -2.71
CA THR A 158 -16.22 0.66 -1.94
C THR A 158 -15.17 1.34 -2.79
N ILE A 159 -14.94 0.85 -4.00
CA ILE A 159 -13.94 1.42 -4.90
C ILE A 159 -14.34 2.83 -5.34
N ILE A 160 -15.61 3.07 -5.68
CA ILE A 160 -16.10 4.40 -6.04
C ILE A 160 -15.91 5.38 -4.89
N LEU A 161 -16.24 4.99 -3.66
CA LEU A 161 -16.06 5.83 -2.47
C LEU A 161 -14.57 6.12 -2.21
N ALA A 162 -13.70 5.13 -2.38
CA ALA A 162 -12.27 5.34 -2.23
C ALA A 162 -11.68 6.28 -3.28
N VAL A 163 -12.05 6.10 -4.55
CA VAL A 163 -11.65 7.03 -5.63
C VAL A 163 -12.22 8.43 -5.36
N GLY A 164 -13.49 8.53 -4.95
CA GLY A 164 -14.11 9.80 -4.57
C GLY A 164 -13.39 10.49 -3.41
N LEU A 165 -12.94 9.73 -2.41
CA LEU A 165 -12.15 10.26 -1.29
C LEU A 165 -10.80 10.79 -1.77
N LEU A 166 -10.08 10.05 -2.61
CA LEU A 166 -8.80 10.49 -3.17
C LEU A 166 -8.97 11.77 -4.00
N VAL A 167 -10.01 11.83 -4.83
CA VAL A 167 -10.34 13.02 -5.64
C VAL A 167 -10.73 14.20 -4.75
N ALA A 168 -11.53 13.99 -3.70
CA ALA A 168 -11.91 15.07 -2.79
C ALA A 168 -10.68 15.65 -2.08
N PHE A 169 -9.79 14.80 -1.58
CA PHE A 169 -8.59 15.21 -0.85
C PHE A 169 -7.53 15.83 -1.76
N TRP A 170 -7.57 15.53 -3.07
CA TRP A 170 -6.73 16.17 -4.08
C TRP A 170 -6.92 17.69 -4.14
N PHE A 171 -8.18 18.16 -4.01
CA PHE A 171 -8.52 19.59 -4.12
C PHE A 171 -8.47 20.35 -2.79
N ILE A 172 -8.22 19.67 -1.66
CA ILE A 172 -8.12 20.32 -0.35
C ILE A 172 -6.68 20.74 -0.10
N ALA A 173 -6.48 22.03 0.22
CA ALA A 173 -5.17 22.61 0.57
C ALA A 173 -4.06 22.22 -0.43
N HIS A 174 -4.35 22.35 -1.73
CA HIS A 174 -3.45 21.99 -2.83
C HIS A 174 -2.86 20.56 -2.77
N GLY A 175 -3.57 19.61 -2.16
CA GLY A 175 -3.16 18.22 -2.03
C GLY A 175 -2.42 17.89 -0.73
N GLU A 176 -2.28 18.83 0.22
CA GLU A 176 -1.70 18.54 1.53
C GLU A 176 -2.53 17.49 2.28
N ALA A 177 -3.85 17.61 2.25
CA ALA A 177 -4.74 16.61 2.85
C ALA A 177 -4.57 15.23 2.20
N LEU A 178 -4.40 15.20 0.86
CA LEU A 178 -4.15 13.97 0.10
C LEU A 178 -2.90 13.24 0.61
N ARG A 179 -1.84 13.99 0.91
CA ARG A 179 -0.59 13.41 1.43
C ARG A 179 -0.83 12.61 2.71
N TRP A 180 -1.62 13.16 3.64
CA TRP A 180 -1.90 12.51 4.92
C TRP A 180 -2.82 11.29 4.78
N ILE A 181 -3.82 11.35 3.90
CA ILE A 181 -4.69 10.18 3.67
C ILE A 181 -3.94 9.06 2.91
N VAL A 182 -3.05 9.40 1.97
CA VAL A 182 -2.18 8.43 1.29
C VAL A 182 -1.25 7.76 2.29
N LEU A 183 -0.63 8.54 3.19
CA LEU A 183 0.20 8.00 4.27
C LEU A 183 -0.60 7.05 5.17
N PHE A 184 -1.81 7.45 5.58
CA PHE A 184 -2.70 6.63 6.41
C PHE A 184 -3.06 5.30 5.74
N ILE A 185 -3.49 5.34 4.48
CA ILE A 185 -3.82 4.14 3.69
C ILE A 185 -2.57 3.26 3.52
N GLY A 186 -1.40 3.88 3.30
CA GLY A 186 -0.13 3.18 3.20
C GLY A 186 0.24 2.41 4.46
N VAL A 187 0.11 3.03 5.64
CA VAL A 187 0.34 2.38 6.94
C VAL A 187 -0.64 1.22 7.15
N MET A 188 -1.92 1.43 6.86
CA MET A 188 -2.92 0.38 7.02
C MET A 188 -2.66 -0.80 6.08
N SER A 189 -2.28 -0.53 4.82
CA SER A 189 -1.95 -1.56 3.83
C SER A 189 -0.67 -2.31 4.15
N ALA A 190 0.39 -1.61 4.58
CA ALA A 190 1.65 -2.21 4.95
C ALA A 190 1.49 -3.18 6.13
N LEU A 191 0.61 -2.88 7.08
CA LEU A 191 0.37 -3.71 8.26
C LEU A 191 -0.80 -4.70 8.10
N TYR A 192 -1.39 -4.81 6.90
CA TYR A 192 -2.58 -5.64 6.68
C TYR A 192 -2.38 -7.11 7.08
N SER A 193 -1.24 -7.71 6.74
CA SER A 193 -0.92 -9.09 7.10
C SER A 193 -0.98 -9.30 8.62
N ALA A 194 -0.40 -8.36 9.39
CA ALA A 194 -0.42 -8.40 10.85
C ALA A 194 -1.85 -8.31 11.39
N TRP A 195 -2.68 -7.45 10.82
CA TRP A 195 -4.07 -7.31 11.24
C TRP A 195 -4.92 -8.54 10.91
N ASP A 196 -4.72 -9.13 9.74
CA ASP A 196 -5.47 -10.31 9.33
C ASP A 196 -5.10 -11.54 10.16
N ILE A 197 -3.81 -11.71 10.50
CA ILE A 197 -3.34 -12.75 11.41
C ILE A 197 -3.86 -12.53 12.84
N CYS A 198 -3.87 -11.28 13.32
CA CYS A 198 -4.46 -10.95 14.61
C CYS A 198 -5.96 -11.27 14.63
N ASP A 199 -6.71 -10.91 13.58
CA ASP A 199 -8.14 -11.27 13.44
C ASP A 199 -8.33 -12.80 13.50
N ASP A 200 -7.50 -13.57 12.81
CA ASP A 200 -7.55 -15.04 12.82
C ASP A 200 -7.27 -15.63 14.20
N LEU A 201 -6.24 -15.14 14.89
CA LEU A 201 -5.82 -15.66 16.18
C LEU A 201 -6.75 -15.25 17.34
N ILE A 202 -7.22 -14.00 17.33
CA ILE A 202 -7.98 -13.39 18.43
C ILE A 202 -9.48 -13.57 18.21
N LEU A 203 -9.97 -13.27 17.01
CA LEU A 203 -11.40 -13.25 16.70
C LEU A 203 -11.90 -14.56 16.10
N ARG A 204 -11.00 -15.51 15.79
CA ARG A 204 -11.33 -16.83 15.22
C ARG A 204 -12.29 -16.70 14.05
N LYS A 205 -11.86 -15.94 13.03
CA LYS A 205 -12.63 -15.78 11.79
C LYS A 205 -13.07 -17.14 11.25
N VAL A 206 -14.28 -17.17 10.71
CA VAL A 206 -14.87 -18.37 10.11
C VAL A 206 -14.14 -18.76 8.82
N ASN A 207 -13.61 -17.77 8.11
CA ASN A 207 -12.86 -17.98 6.86
C ASN A 207 -11.40 -18.32 7.11
N THR A 208 -10.83 -19.07 6.17
CA THR A 208 -9.42 -19.48 6.19
C THR A 208 -8.56 -18.39 5.56
N SER A 209 -7.56 -17.90 6.29
CA SER A 209 -6.53 -17.01 5.74
C SER A 209 -5.65 -17.70 4.71
N ASP A 210 -4.97 -16.90 3.89
CA ASP A 210 -3.92 -17.38 3.00
C ASP A 210 -2.83 -18.14 3.75
N ALA A 211 -2.56 -17.79 5.01
CA ALA A 211 -1.59 -18.48 5.87
C ALA A 211 -2.03 -19.91 6.15
N SER A 212 -3.31 -20.07 6.42
CA SER A 212 -3.94 -21.37 6.66
C SER A 212 -3.95 -22.20 5.40
N VAL A 213 -4.33 -21.63 4.25
CA VAL A 213 -4.35 -22.33 2.96
C VAL A 213 -2.93 -22.71 2.51
N PHE A 214 -1.95 -21.82 2.71
CA PHE A 214 -0.56 -22.08 2.38
C PHE A 214 0.03 -23.20 3.24
N ALA A 215 -0.24 -23.18 4.55
CA ALA A 215 0.18 -24.23 5.48
C ALA A 215 -0.42 -25.59 5.11
N GLN A 216 -1.71 -25.63 4.74
CA GLN A 216 -2.36 -26.87 4.29
C GLN A 216 -1.72 -27.44 3.02
N LYS A 217 -1.25 -26.58 2.11
CA LYS A 217 -0.71 -27.00 0.81
C LYS A 217 0.79 -27.33 0.84
N TYR A 218 1.58 -26.60 1.62
CA TYR A 218 3.05 -26.69 1.62
C TYR A 218 3.62 -27.13 2.97
N GLY A 219 2.78 -27.37 3.97
CA GLY A 219 3.19 -27.78 5.31
C GLY A 219 3.54 -26.62 6.23
N GLY A 220 3.88 -26.95 7.48
CA GLY A 220 4.10 -25.98 8.56
C GLY A 220 2.81 -25.56 9.26
N SER A 221 2.91 -24.60 10.17
CA SER A 221 1.74 -24.00 10.84
C SER A 221 1.33 -22.68 10.19
N SER A 222 0.04 -22.39 10.17
CA SER A 222 -0.49 -21.10 9.70
C SER A 222 0.12 -19.93 10.48
N GLN A 223 0.36 -20.11 11.78
CA GLN A 223 1.03 -19.15 12.65
C GLN A 223 2.46 -18.84 12.18
N CYS A 224 3.24 -19.86 11.81
CA CYS A 224 4.62 -19.67 11.35
C CYS A 224 4.65 -18.87 10.05
N TRP A 225 3.83 -19.24 9.07
CA TRP A 225 3.69 -18.50 7.81
C TRP A 225 3.20 -17.08 8.02
N GLY A 226 2.23 -16.90 8.93
CA GLY A 226 1.75 -15.59 9.32
C GLY A 226 2.88 -14.70 9.85
N VAL A 227 3.65 -15.18 10.83
CA VAL A 227 4.79 -14.42 11.39
C VAL A 227 5.81 -14.05 10.31
N ILE A 228 6.14 -14.97 9.39
CA ILE A 228 7.05 -14.70 8.28
C ILE A 228 6.54 -13.54 7.43
N TRP A 229 5.26 -13.53 7.07
CA TRP A 229 4.70 -12.45 6.25
C TRP A 229 4.61 -11.14 6.99
N VAL A 230 4.32 -11.13 8.29
CA VAL A 230 4.40 -9.91 9.12
C VAL A 230 5.81 -9.35 9.11
N ILE A 231 6.84 -10.18 9.27
CA ILE A 231 8.23 -9.73 9.22
C ILE A 231 8.53 -9.09 7.85
N ILE A 232 8.13 -9.74 6.76
CA ILE A 232 8.32 -9.21 5.41
C ILE A 232 7.58 -7.87 5.23
N SER A 233 6.35 -7.76 5.72
CA SER A 233 5.56 -6.53 5.72
C SER A 233 6.26 -5.38 6.45
N LEU A 234 6.83 -5.65 7.63
CA LEU A 234 7.59 -4.66 8.40
C LEU A 234 8.87 -4.24 7.69
N LEU A 235 9.55 -5.16 7.00
CA LEU A 235 10.73 -4.83 6.18
C LEU A 235 10.35 -3.90 5.02
N PHE A 236 9.27 -4.19 4.30
CA PHE A 236 8.78 -3.31 3.24
C PHE A 236 8.40 -1.93 3.78
N MET A 237 7.71 -1.88 4.92
CA MET A 237 7.40 -0.62 5.59
C MET A 237 8.67 0.19 5.92
N ALA A 238 9.68 -0.46 6.50
CA ALA A 238 10.97 0.17 6.81
C ALA A 238 11.66 0.71 5.55
N VAL A 239 11.64 -0.05 4.44
CA VAL A 239 12.18 0.39 3.15
C VAL A 239 11.44 1.62 2.63
N GLY A 240 10.10 1.64 2.70
CA GLY A 240 9.29 2.80 2.30
C GLY A 240 9.62 4.05 3.13
N ILE A 241 9.82 3.89 4.44
CA ILE A 241 10.21 4.98 5.35
C ILE A 241 11.61 5.51 5.02
N ILE A 242 12.60 4.62 4.93
CA ILE A 242 13.99 5.00 4.63
C ILE A 242 14.07 5.67 3.25
N GLY A 243 13.36 5.11 2.27
CA GLY A 243 13.24 5.71 0.94
C GLY A 243 12.64 7.12 1.01
N GLY A 244 11.57 7.32 1.78
CA GLY A 244 10.93 8.63 1.93
C GLY A 244 11.87 9.67 2.56
N ILE A 245 12.61 9.28 3.60
CA ILE A 245 13.62 10.14 4.24
C ILE A 245 14.74 10.51 3.27
N ALA A 246 15.23 9.56 2.47
CA ALA A 246 16.31 9.80 1.52
C ALA A 246 15.87 10.65 0.31
N ALA A 247 14.65 10.42 -0.18
CA ALA A 247 14.13 11.05 -1.39
C ALA A 247 13.63 12.48 -1.14
N PHE A 248 12.97 12.74 0.00
CA PHE A 248 12.20 13.98 0.23
C PHE A 248 12.74 14.83 1.40
N PRO A 249 13.83 15.60 1.22
CA PRO A 249 14.38 16.50 2.23
C PRO A 249 13.63 17.85 2.33
N GLU A 250 12.62 18.10 1.51
CA GLU A 250 11.92 19.37 1.41
C GLU A 250 11.10 19.68 2.67
N SER A 251 10.97 20.97 3.00
CA SER A 251 10.10 21.44 4.08
C SER A 251 8.64 21.50 3.64
N PHE A 252 7.69 21.56 4.60
CA PHE A 252 6.27 21.67 4.28
C PHE A 252 5.94 22.84 3.34
N SER A 253 6.51 24.02 3.57
CA SER A 253 6.29 25.19 2.72
C SER A 253 6.84 25.00 1.31
N GLN A 254 7.94 24.25 1.17
CA GLN A 254 8.51 23.94 -0.14
C GLN A 254 7.62 22.94 -0.88
N GLN A 255 7.20 21.86 -0.23
CA GLN A 255 6.27 20.87 -0.80
C GLN A 255 4.95 21.52 -1.27
N GLU A 256 4.40 22.45 -0.49
CA GLU A 256 3.18 23.18 -0.86
C GLU A 256 3.39 24.11 -2.07
N ASN A 257 4.54 24.76 -2.15
CA ASN A 257 4.86 25.59 -3.32
C ASN A 257 5.07 24.74 -4.57
N ASP A 258 5.77 23.61 -4.45
CA ASP A 258 6.00 22.67 -5.55
C ASP A 258 4.66 22.07 -6.04
N SER A 259 3.73 21.79 -5.11
CA SER A 259 2.42 21.22 -5.45
C SER A 259 1.52 22.16 -6.25
N LYS A 260 1.69 23.49 -6.13
CA LYS A 260 0.97 24.51 -6.92
C LYS A 260 1.36 24.47 -8.40
N HIS A 261 2.58 24.03 -8.70
CA HIS A 261 3.09 23.92 -10.07
C HIS A 261 2.78 22.56 -10.72
N PHE A 262 2.36 21.57 -9.94
CA PHE A 262 2.05 20.21 -10.42
C PHE A 262 0.54 19.96 -10.45
N ILE A 263 -0.03 19.94 -11.67
CA ILE A 263 -1.47 19.76 -11.96
C ILE A 263 -2.33 20.61 -11.00
N PRO A 264 -2.53 21.90 -11.33
CA PRO A 264 -3.10 22.87 -10.40
C PRO A 264 -4.51 22.46 -9.91
N THR A 265 -4.75 22.78 -8.65
CA THR A 265 -5.94 22.44 -7.85
C THR A 265 -6.41 23.65 -7.09
#